data_AF-A0AA38F5Y4-F1
#
_entry.id   AF-A0AA38F5Y4-F1
#
_cell.length_a   1.000
_cell.length_b   1.000
_cell.length_c   1.000
_cell.angle_alpha   90.00
_cell.angle_beta   90.00
_cell.angle_gamma   90.00
#
_symmetry.space_group_name_H-M   'P 1'
#
loop_
_entity.id
_entity.type
_entity.pdbx_description
1 polymer ?
#
loop_
_entity_poly.entity_id
_entity_poly.type
_entity_poly.pdbx_seq_one_letter_code
_entity_poly.pdbx_strand_id
1 'polypeptide(L)'
;LADENESVRDAALSAGHVLVENYATTSLPLLLPAVEDGIYNDNWRIRQSSVELLGDLLFKVAGTSGKALLEGGSDDEGASTEAHGRAIIEVLGREKRNEVLAAVYMVRSDVSLTVRQTALHVWKTVVANTPKTLKEIMPVLMNTLITSLASSSSERRQVAGRSLGELVRKLGERVLPSIIPILAQGLQNSIASRRQVS
;
A
#
# COMPACT_ATOMS: atom_id res chain seq x y z
N LEU A 1 8.13 -3.61 -17.25
CA LEU A 1 6.82 -3.51 -16.54
C LEU A 1 5.82 -2.59 -17.26
N ALA A 2 6.21 -1.43 -17.80
CA ALA A 2 5.31 -0.52 -18.53
C ALA A 2 5.12 -0.80 -20.03
N ASP A 3 5.89 -1.74 -20.60
CA ASP A 3 5.97 -1.98 -22.05
C ASP A 3 4.61 -2.28 -22.68
N GLU A 4 4.39 -1.91 -23.94
CA GLU A 4 3.14 -2.20 -24.65
C GLU A 4 3.02 -3.68 -25.03
N ASN A 5 4.15 -4.36 -25.23
CA ASN A 5 4.18 -5.78 -25.53
C ASN A 5 4.01 -6.62 -24.25
N GLU A 6 2.99 -7.46 -24.22
CA GLU A 6 2.66 -8.34 -23.09
C GLU A 6 3.80 -9.29 -22.73
N SER A 7 4.40 -9.95 -23.72
CA SER A 7 5.50 -10.89 -23.47
C SER A 7 6.70 -10.23 -22.79
N VAL A 8 7.00 -8.97 -23.13
CA VAL A 8 8.11 -8.20 -22.53
C VAL A 8 7.75 -7.79 -21.10
N ARG A 9 6.48 -7.44 -20.85
CA ARG A 9 6.01 -7.17 -19.48
C ARG A 9 6.11 -8.40 -18.60
N ASP A 10 5.63 -9.54 -19.08
CA ASP A 10 5.60 -10.79 -18.32
C ASP A 10 7.01 -11.29 -18.03
N ALA A 11 7.93 -11.16 -18.99
CA ALA A 11 9.34 -11.46 -18.78
C ALA A 11 9.96 -10.54 -17.72
N ALA A 12 9.68 -9.23 -17.78
CA ALA A 12 10.18 -8.28 -16.79
C ALA A 12 9.61 -8.53 -15.39
N LEU A 13 8.32 -8.86 -15.28
CA LEU A 13 7.68 -9.21 -14.01
C LEU A 13 8.24 -10.53 -13.45
N SER A 14 8.42 -11.54 -14.30
CA SER A 14 9.05 -12.81 -13.94
C SER A 14 10.46 -12.60 -13.38
N ALA A 15 11.26 -11.72 -13.98
CA ALA A 15 12.57 -11.35 -13.45
C ALA A 15 12.46 -10.68 -12.07
N GLY A 16 11.45 -9.82 -11.86
CA GLY A 16 11.13 -9.25 -10.57
C GLY A 16 10.81 -10.31 -9.51
N HIS A 17 9.96 -11.30 -9.84
CA HIS A 17 9.63 -12.40 -8.94
C HIS A 17 10.87 -13.23 -8.57
N VAL A 18 11.74 -13.54 -9.53
CA VAL A 18 13.00 -14.25 -9.27
C VAL A 18 13.89 -13.45 -8.32
N LEU A 19 13.94 -12.13 -8.49
CA LEU A 19 14.73 -11.27 -7.61
C LEU A 19 14.16 -11.27 -6.19
N VAL A 20 12.84 -11.12 -6.03
CA VAL A 20 12.17 -11.20 -4.73
C VAL A 20 12.42 -12.55 -4.07
N GLU A 21 12.28 -13.65 -4.80
CA GLU A 21 12.46 -15.00 -4.28
C GLU A 21 13.88 -15.22 -3.70
N ASN A 22 14.90 -14.67 -4.35
CA ASN A 22 16.29 -14.85 -3.92
C ASN A 22 16.75 -13.83 -2.86
N TYR A 23 16.14 -12.64 -2.81
CA TYR A 23 16.69 -11.50 -2.06
C TYR A 23 15.73 -10.82 -1.09
N ALA A 24 14.47 -11.27 -0.96
CA ALA A 24 13.49 -10.66 -0.05
C ALA A 24 13.94 -10.61 1.41
N THR A 25 14.70 -11.60 1.88
CA THR A 25 15.16 -11.67 3.27
C THR A 25 16.52 -10.99 3.49
N THR A 26 17.37 -10.98 2.47
CA THR A 26 18.76 -10.47 2.57
C THR A 26 18.90 -9.02 2.15
N SER A 27 18.03 -8.52 1.27
CA SER A 27 18.16 -7.21 0.62
C SER A 27 16.86 -6.39 0.64
N LEU A 28 15.95 -6.68 1.58
CA LEU A 28 14.67 -5.96 1.72
C LEU A 28 14.82 -4.43 1.74
N PRO A 29 15.81 -3.83 2.44
CA PRO A 29 16.00 -2.38 2.45
C PRO A 29 16.35 -1.78 1.08
N LEU A 30 16.86 -2.58 0.14
CA LEU A 30 17.16 -2.15 -1.22
C LEU A 30 15.97 -2.32 -2.16
N LEU A 31 15.18 -3.39 -1.96
CA LEU A 31 14.06 -3.73 -2.85
C LEU A 31 12.81 -2.92 -2.53
N LEU A 32 12.52 -2.79 -1.23
CA LEU A 32 11.28 -2.17 -0.78
C LEU A 32 11.13 -0.72 -1.29
N PRO A 33 12.15 0.16 -1.26
CA PRO A 33 12.00 1.52 -1.79
C PRO A 33 11.65 1.55 -3.29
N ALA A 34 12.28 0.71 -4.11
CA ALA A 34 12.00 0.66 -5.54
C ALA A 34 10.56 0.18 -5.83
N VAL A 35 10.08 -0.78 -5.04
CA VAL A 35 8.70 -1.27 -5.12
C VAL A 35 7.72 -0.20 -4.63
N GLU A 36 8.01 0.46 -3.51
CA GLU A 36 7.20 1.57 -2.96
C GLU A 36 7.06 2.70 -3.99
N ASP A 37 8.14 3.10 -4.65
CA ASP A 37 8.11 4.13 -5.71
C ASP A 37 7.20 3.72 -6.88
N GLY A 38 7.27 2.45 -7.29
CA GLY A 38 6.47 1.90 -8.37
C GLY A 38 4.95 1.87 -8.07
N ILE A 39 4.56 1.70 -6.81
CA ILE A 39 3.15 1.77 -6.37
C ILE A 39 2.53 3.13 -6.68
N TYR A 40 3.31 4.19 -6.69
CA TYR A 40 2.83 5.54 -6.94
C TYR A 40 3.08 6.06 -8.37
N ASN A 41 3.44 5.18 -9.30
CA ASN A 41 3.71 5.52 -10.70
C ASN A 41 2.43 5.91 -11.47
N ASP A 42 2.52 6.80 -12.46
CA ASP A 42 1.36 7.20 -13.27
C ASP A 42 0.85 6.07 -14.17
N ASN A 43 1.74 5.18 -14.61
CA ASN A 43 1.39 4.01 -15.39
C ASN A 43 0.82 2.91 -14.47
N TRP A 44 -0.45 2.60 -14.65
CA TRP A 44 -1.15 1.59 -13.85
C TRP A 44 -0.52 0.19 -13.94
N ARG A 45 0.19 -0.14 -15.02
CA ARG A 45 0.89 -1.44 -15.15
C ARG A 45 2.08 -1.52 -14.22
N ILE A 46 2.86 -0.44 -14.10
CA ILE A 46 3.93 -0.37 -13.11
C ILE A 46 3.34 -0.47 -11.71
N ARG A 47 2.25 0.24 -11.42
CA ARG A 47 1.56 0.13 -10.12
C ARG A 47 1.12 -1.30 -9.84
N GLN A 48 0.46 -1.95 -10.79
CA GLN A 48 -0.02 -3.34 -10.65
C GLN A 48 1.15 -4.28 -10.32
N SER A 49 2.22 -4.25 -11.12
CA SER A 49 3.39 -5.10 -10.91
C SER A 49 4.10 -4.79 -9.60
N SER A 50 4.12 -3.52 -9.16
CA SER A 50 4.75 -3.13 -7.90
C SER A 50 3.94 -3.61 -6.70
N VAL A 51 2.60 -3.54 -6.76
CA VAL A 51 1.75 -4.08 -5.70
C VAL A 51 1.85 -5.61 -5.64
N GLU A 52 1.98 -6.28 -6.78
CA GLU A 52 2.22 -7.74 -6.85
C GLU A 52 3.55 -8.12 -6.20
N LEU A 53 4.66 -7.48 -6.61
CA LEU A 53 5.98 -7.68 -6.03
C LEU A 53 6.03 -7.35 -4.53
N LEU A 54 5.30 -6.32 -4.09
CA LEU A 54 5.16 -6.02 -2.67
C LEU A 54 4.47 -7.16 -1.93
N GLY A 55 3.41 -7.74 -2.51
CA GLY A 55 2.76 -8.93 -1.99
C GLY A 55 3.76 -10.05 -1.78
N ASP A 56 4.52 -10.42 -2.81
CA ASP A 56 5.51 -11.48 -2.76
C ASP A 56 6.60 -11.24 -1.71
N LEU A 57 7.09 -10.00 -1.60
CA LEU A 57 8.04 -9.61 -0.55
C LEU A 57 7.46 -9.86 0.85
N LEU A 58 6.22 -9.40 1.09
CA LEU A 58 5.56 -9.57 2.38
C LEU A 58 5.27 -11.03 2.70
N PHE A 59 4.87 -11.84 1.71
CA PHE A 59 4.70 -13.29 1.84
C PHE A 59 5.99 -13.98 2.24
N LYS A 60 7.07 -13.67 1.53
CA LYS A 60 8.37 -14.29 1.78
C LYS A 60 8.90 -13.93 3.16
N VAL A 61 8.75 -12.67 3.57
CA VAL A 61 9.07 -12.18 4.90
C VAL A 61 8.21 -12.85 5.99
N ALA A 62 6.94 -13.08 5.70
CA ALA A 62 6.00 -13.73 6.61
C ALA A 62 6.23 -15.26 6.76
N GLY A 63 7.19 -15.82 6.03
CA GLY A 63 7.56 -17.24 6.10
C GLY A 63 6.67 -18.16 5.28
N THR A 64 5.75 -17.62 4.48
CA THR A 64 4.91 -18.40 3.56
C THR A 64 5.35 -18.16 2.13
N SER A 65 5.96 -19.19 1.50
CA SER A 65 6.09 -19.18 0.04
C SER A 65 4.68 -19.08 -0.55
N GLY A 66 4.44 -18.12 -1.45
CA GLY A 66 3.12 -17.61 -1.89
C GLY A 66 2.12 -18.60 -2.54
N LYS A 67 2.27 -19.90 -2.32
CA LYS A 67 1.38 -20.98 -2.82
C LYS A 67 0.35 -21.48 -1.80
N ALA A 68 0.36 -21.02 -0.55
CA ALA A 68 -0.48 -21.61 0.50
C ALA A 68 -1.92 -21.07 0.60
N LEU A 69 -2.34 -20.12 -0.24
CA LEU A 69 -3.61 -19.39 -0.06
C LEU A 69 -4.65 -19.69 -1.16
N LEU A 70 -4.96 -20.97 -1.42
CA LEU A 70 -5.99 -21.35 -2.39
C LEU A 70 -7.24 -22.03 -1.82
N GLU A 71 -7.35 -22.26 -0.50
CA GLU A 71 -8.58 -22.87 0.04
C GLU A 71 -9.16 -22.10 1.21
N GLY A 72 -10.40 -21.65 0.99
CA GLY A 72 -11.10 -20.65 1.77
C GLY A 72 -11.87 -21.20 2.98
N GLY A 73 -11.92 -20.40 4.05
CA GLY A 73 -13.11 -20.27 4.91
C GLY A 73 -13.09 -20.96 6.27
N SER A 74 -11.96 -20.97 6.99
CA SER A 74 -11.89 -21.44 8.39
C SER A 74 -11.32 -20.38 9.33
N ASP A 75 -11.57 -20.52 10.65
CA ASP A 75 -10.98 -19.68 11.70
C ASP A 75 -9.44 -19.66 11.67
N ASP A 76 -8.83 -20.63 10.98
CA ASP A 76 -7.39 -20.78 10.77
C ASP A 76 -6.81 -19.70 9.84
N GLU A 77 -7.62 -19.12 8.93
CA GLU A 77 -7.17 -18.00 8.07
C GLU A 77 -6.91 -16.72 8.88
N GLY A 78 -7.77 -16.44 9.87
CA GLY A 78 -7.60 -15.29 10.74
C GLY A 78 -6.33 -15.41 11.57
N ALA A 79 -6.08 -16.60 12.13
CA ALA A 79 -4.89 -16.89 12.90
C ALA A 79 -3.61 -16.84 12.04
N SER A 80 -3.64 -17.40 10.82
CA SER A 80 -2.54 -17.32 9.85
C SER A 80 -2.24 -15.88 9.44
N THR A 81 -3.27 -15.08 9.15
CA THR A 81 -3.12 -13.68 8.78
C THR A 81 -2.53 -12.84 9.93
N GLU A 82 -2.94 -13.10 11.17
CA GLU A 82 -2.33 -12.45 12.34
C GLU A 82 -0.86 -12.86 12.53
N ALA A 83 -0.51 -14.13 12.27
CA ALA A 83 0.86 -14.60 12.31
C ALA A 83 1.72 -13.92 11.24
N HIS A 84 1.22 -13.79 10.01
CA HIS A 84 1.89 -13.03 8.95
C HIS A 84 2.11 -11.58 9.37
N GLY A 85 1.09 -10.92 9.92
CA GLY A 85 1.20 -9.55 10.42
C GLY A 85 2.28 -9.37 11.48
N ARG A 86 2.46 -10.35 12.38
CA ARG A 86 3.54 -10.34 13.39
C ARG A 86 4.91 -10.52 12.76
N ALA A 87 5.08 -11.50 11.89
CA ALA A 87 6.35 -11.77 11.21
C ALA A 87 6.82 -10.57 10.37
N ILE A 88 5.89 -9.90 9.68
CA ILE A 88 6.19 -8.66 8.93
C ILE A 88 6.71 -7.57 9.86
N ILE A 89 6.12 -7.40 11.06
CA ILE A 89 6.59 -6.42 12.04
C ILE A 89 7.97 -6.78 12.58
N GLU A 90 8.28 -8.05 12.80
CA GLU A 90 9.59 -8.50 13.28
C GLU A 90 10.71 -8.18 12.28
N VAL A 91 10.43 -8.29 10.97
CA VAL A 91 11.43 -8.06 9.92
C VAL A 91 11.50 -6.58 9.49
N LEU A 92 10.37 -5.93 9.24
CA LEU A 92 10.33 -4.54 8.76
C LEU A 92 10.40 -3.50 9.88
N GLY A 93 10.03 -3.88 11.10
CA GLY A 93 9.70 -2.93 12.15
C GLY A 93 8.31 -2.31 11.95
N ARG A 94 7.78 -1.75 13.04
CA ARG A 94 6.40 -1.21 13.08
C ARG A 94 6.20 0.01 12.19
N GLU A 95 7.19 0.90 12.12
CA GLU A 95 7.10 2.14 11.33
C GLU A 95 6.99 1.85 9.84
N LYS A 96 7.95 1.09 9.29
CA LYS A 96 7.94 0.71 7.87
C LYS A 96 6.73 -0.15 7.52
N ARG A 97 6.30 -1.07 8.40
CA ARG A 97 5.03 -1.80 8.22
C ARG A 97 3.84 -0.85 8.07
N ASN A 98 3.77 0.20 8.87
CA ASN A 98 2.67 1.16 8.80
C ASN A 98 2.69 1.98 7.50
N GLU A 99 3.87 2.36 7.01
CA GLU A 99 4.04 3.03 5.71
C GLU A 99 3.57 2.13 4.55
N VAL A 100 4.03 0.88 4.53
CA VAL A 100 3.62 -0.12 3.52
C VAL A 100 2.11 -0.33 3.54
N LEU A 101 1.51 -0.53 4.72
CA LEU A 101 0.06 -0.72 4.81
C LEU A 101 -0.71 0.55 4.42
N ALA A 102 -0.20 1.74 4.72
CA ALA A 102 -0.81 2.99 4.25
C ALA A 102 -0.79 3.08 2.73
N ALA A 103 0.33 2.73 2.08
CA ALA A 103 0.45 2.68 0.63
C ALA A 103 -0.56 1.68 0.02
N VAL A 104 -0.58 0.42 0.52
CA VAL A 104 -1.51 -0.63 0.08
C VAL A 104 -2.96 -0.18 0.27
N TYR A 105 -3.30 0.41 1.42
CA TYR A 105 -4.65 0.91 1.67
C TYR A 105 -5.07 1.96 0.65
N MET A 106 -4.17 2.88 0.31
CA MET A 106 -4.46 3.93 -0.65
C MET A 106 -4.76 3.35 -2.05
N VAL A 107 -3.93 2.43 -2.53
CA VAL A 107 -4.09 1.85 -3.88
C VAL A 107 -5.20 0.82 -4.00
N ARG A 108 -5.85 0.41 -2.89
CA ARG A 108 -7.12 -0.33 -2.96
C ARG A 108 -8.24 0.47 -3.63
N SER A 109 -8.13 1.80 -3.65
CA SER A 109 -9.09 2.69 -4.30
C SER A 109 -8.60 3.19 -5.67
N ASP A 110 -7.59 2.53 -6.27
CA ASP A 110 -7.03 2.85 -7.59
C ASP A 110 -8.10 2.97 -8.68
N VAL A 111 -7.79 3.71 -9.74
CA VAL A 111 -8.66 3.89 -10.91
C VAL A 111 -8.73 2.62 -11.76
N SER A 112 -7.62 1.88 -11.85
CA SER A 112 -7.54 0.60 -12.55
C SER A 112 -8.12 -0.52 -11.69
N LEU A 113 -9.04 -1.31 -12.26
CA LEU A 113 -9.66 -2.44 -11.56
C LEU A 113 -8.64 -3.52 -11.18
N THR A 114 -7.66 -3.78 -12.04
CA THR A 114 -6.62 -4.80 -11.80
C THR A 114 -5.75 -4.41 -10.60
N VAL A 115 -5.30 -3.16 -10.54
CA VAL A 115 -4.53 -2.64 -9.39
C VAL A 115 -5.34 -2.75 -8.10
N ARG A 116 -6.64 -2.39 -8.13
CA ARG A 116 -7.52 -2.53 -6.96
C ARG A 116 -7.60 -3.98 -6.47
N GLN A 117 -7.78 -4.93 -7.38
CA GLN A 117 -7.89 -6.35 -7.04
C GLN A 117 -6.60 -6.88 -6.43
N THR A 118 -5.44 -6.59 -7.02
CA THR A 118 -4.13 -6.99 -6.49
C THR A 118 -3.90 -6.37 -5.10
N ALA A 119 -4.18 -5.07 -4.92
CA ALA A 119 -4.04 -4.40 -3.63
C ALA A 119 -4.98 -4.96 -2.55
N LEU A 120 -6.22 -5.27 -2.92
CA LEU A 120 -7.20 -5.89 -2.02
C LEU A 120 -6.76 -7.29 -1.60
N HIS A 121 -6.16 -8.07 -2.51
CA HIS A 121 -5.60 -9.38 -2.20
C HIS A 121 -4.47 -9.25 -1.19
N VAL A 122 -3.45 -8.43 -1.48
CA VAL A 122 -2.32 -8.18 -0.57
C VAL A 122 -2.81 -7.74 0.81
N TRP A 123 -3.75 -6.80 0.87
CA TRP A 123 -4.32 -6.32 2.13
C TRP A 123 -4.94 -7.45 2.95
N LYS A 124 -5.79 -8.29 2.34
CA LYS A 124 -6.48 -9.37 3.06
C LYS A 124 -5.50 -10.39 3.64
N THR A 125 -4.37 -10.61 2.97
CA THR A 125 -3.39 -11.60 3.41
C THR A 125 -2.51 -11.13 4.57
N VAL A 126 -2.34 -9.82 4.73
CA VAL A 126 -1.49 -9.26 5.80
C VAL A 126 -2.27 -8.53 6.89
N VAL A 127 -3.58 -8.33 6.70
CA VAL A 127 -4.45 -7.61 7.64
C VAL A 127 -5.68 -8.43 8.01
N ALA A 128 -5.64 -9.05 9.19
CA ALA A 128 -6.77 -9.82 9.74
C ALA A 128 -7.92 -8.91 10.22
N ASN A 129 -7.58 -7.81 10.90
CA ASN A 129 -8.56 -6.89 11.48
C ASN A 129 -8.42 -5.48 10.87
N THR A 130 -9.22 -5.21 9.83
CA THR A 130 -9.16 -3.94 9.11
C THR A 130 -9.45 -2.72 10.01
N PRO A 131 -10.55 -2.66 10.80
CA PRO A 131 -10.81 -1.50 11.65
C PRO A 131 -9.71 -1.21 12.69
N LYS A 132 -9.15 -2.25 13.31
CA LYS A 132 -8.05 -2.10 14.28
C LYS A 132 -6.80 -1.57 13.59
N THR A 133 -6.41 -2.19 12.48
CA THR A 133 -5.21 -1.82 11.72
C THR A 133 -5.31 -0.40 11.18
N LEU A 134 -6.49 0.03 10.70
CA LEU A 134 -6.69 1.41 10.24
C LEU A 134 -6.51 2.43 11.36
N LYS A 135 -6.96 2.13 12.58
CA LYS A 135 -6.70 3.01 13.73
C LYS A 135 -5.22 3.09 14.05
N GLU A 136 -4.49 1.98 13.98
CA GLU A 136 -3.05 1.93 14.23
C GLU A 136 -2.25 2.76 13.21
N ILE A 137 -2.56 2.66 11.93
CA ILE A 137 -1.81 3.33 10.86
C ILE A 137 -2.33 4.73 10.53
N MET A 138 -3.39 5.20 11.20
CA MET A 138 -4.11 6.42 10.85
C MET A 138 -3.21 7.65 10.63
N PRO A 139 -2.22 7.97 11.50
CA PRO A 139 -1.37 9.14 11.29
C PRO A 139 -0.56 9.05 9.99
N VAL A 140 0.00 7.87 9.72
CA VAL A 140 0.80 7.59 8.52
C VAL A 140 -0.08 7.63 7.28
N LEU A 141 -1.25 6.96 7.33
CA LEU A 141 -2.21 6.96 6.23
C LEU A 141 -2.66 8.37 5.85
N MET A 142 -3.00 9.20 6.83
CA MET A 142 -3.41 10.58 6.57
C MET A 142 -2.27 11.41 5.96
N ASN A 143 -1.05 11.28 6.45
CA ASN A 143 0.11 11.95 5.86
C ASN A 143 0.34 11.51 4.40
N THR A 144 0.26 10.21 4.13
CA THR A 144 0.38 9.65 2.77
C THR A 144 -0.72 10.17 1.85
N LEU A 145 -1.97 10.22 2.32
CA LEU A 145 -3.10 10.75 1.55
C LEU A 145 -2.93 12.25 1.24
N ILE A 146 -2.54 13.06 2.23
CA ILE A 146 -2.34 14.51 2.04
C ILE A 146 -1.20 14.78 1.06
N THR A 147 -0.07 14.09 1.23
CA THR A 147 1.08 14.20 0.32
C THR A 147 0.69 13.80 -1.11
N SER A 148 -0.09 12.72 -1.25
CA SER A 148 -0.55 12.22 -2.55
C SER A 148 -1.57 13.16 -3.21
N LEU A 149 -2.44 13.81 -2.42
CA LEU A 149 -3.37 14.84 -2.89
C LEU A 149 -2.66 16.13 -3.35
N ALA A 150 -1.49 16.42 -2.77
CA ALA A 150 -0.66 17.56 -3.16
C ALA A 150 0.29 17.26 -4.34
N SER A 151 0.30 16.02 -4.86
CA SER A 151 1.17 15.60 -5.97
C SER A 151 0.85 16.32 -7.28
N SER A 152 1.85 16.47 -8.15
CA SER A 152 1.66 16.93 -9.54
C SER A 152 0.99 15.90 -10.44
N SER A 153 1.07 14.61 -10.09
CA SER A 153 0.42 13.50 -10.81
C SER A 153 -1.11 13.53 -10.63
N SER A 154 -1.85 13.56 -11.73
CA SER A 154 -3.32 13.56 -11.72
C SER A 154 -3.86 12.23 -11.19
N GLU A 155 -3.23 11.13 -11.61
CA GLU A 155 -3.51 9.76 -11.24
C GLU A 155 -3.36 9.61 -9.72
N ARG A 156 -2.22 10.04 -9.16
CA ARG A 156 -1.96 9.96 -7.72
C ARG A 156 -2.97 10.76 -6.90
N ARG A 157 -3.30 11.98 -7.34
CA ARG A 157 -4.35 12.80 -6.70
C ARG A 157 -5.72 12.12 -6.74
N GLN A 158 -6.08 11.48 -7.86
CA GLN A 158 -7.36 10.81 -8.03
C GLN A 158 -7.48 9.56 -7.14
N VAL A 159 -6.42 8.74 -7.06
CA VAL A 159 -6.40 7.57 -6.15
C VAL A 159 -6.51 8.02 -4.70
N ALA A 160 -5.75 9.04 -4.29
CA ALA A 160 -5.78 9.56 -2.93
C ALA A 160 -7.16 10.14 -2.55
N GLY A 161 -7.80 10.90 -3.46
CA GLY A 161 -9.14 11.45 -3.22
C GLY A 161 -10.20 10.36 -3.05
N ARG A 162 -10.15 9.30 -3.88
CA ARG A 162 -11.04 8.14 -3.76
C ARG A 162 -10.81 7.39 -2.44
N SER A 163 -9.56 7.16 -2.08
CA SER A 163 -9.19 6.48 -0.83
C SER A 163 -9.61 7.26 0.41
N LEU A 164 -9.39 8.57 0.42
CA LEU A 164 -9.87 9.43 1.51
C LEU A 164 -11.40 9.40 1.62
N GLY A 165 -12.12 9.44 0.51
CA GLY A 165 -13.59 9.31 0.50
C GLY A 165 -14.05 7.95 1.07
N GLU A 166 -13.38 6.86 0.72
CA GLU A 166 -13.67 5.53 1.28
C GLU A 166 -13.38 5.47 2.79
N LEU A 167 -12.25 6.04 3.22
CA LEU A 167 -11.84 6.10 4.62
C LEU A 167 -12.88 6.85 5.46
N VAL A 168 -13.29 8.05 5.02
CA VAL A 168 -14.32 8.86 5.68
C VAL A 168 -15.66 8.14 5.70
N ARG A 169 -16.06 7.47 4.60
CA ARG A 169 -17.32 6.70 4.58
C ARG A 169 -17.30 5.52 5.57
N LYS A 170 -16.16 4.85 5.75
CA LYS A 170 -16.03 3.69 6.64
C LYS A 170 -15.84 4.05 8.11
N LEU A 171 -15.15 5.16 8.39
CA LEU A 171 -14.69 5.50 9.73
C LEU A 171 -15.21 6.86 10.24
N GLY A 172 -16.03 7.56 9.45
CA GLY A 172 -16.45 8.94 9.61
C GLY A 172 -16.78 9.35 11.03
N GLU A 173 -17.82 8.80 11.65
CA GLU A 173 -18.24 9.23 13.00
C GLU A 173 -17.16 9.04 14.08
N ARG A 174 -16.20 8.12 13.88
CA ARG A 174 -15.19 7.77 14.89
C ARG A 174 -13.82 8.42 14.66
N VAL A 175 -13.56 8.91 13.46
CA VAL A 175 -12.22 9.34 13.04
C VAL A 175 -12.21 10.79 12.53
N LEU A 176 -13.38 11.36 12.20
CA LEU A 176 -13.51 12.79 11.87
C LEU A 176 -12.84 13.73 12.90
N PRO A 177 -12.95 13.52 14.22
CA PRO A 177 -12.27 14.37 15.21
C PRO A 177 -10.73 14.35 15.10
N SER A 178 -10.16 13.24 14.64
CA SER A 178 -8.71 13.09 14.43
C SER A 178 -8.25 13.59 13.06
N ILE A 179 -9.13 13.56 12.06
CA ILE A 179 -8.84 13.98 10.67
C ILE A 179 -8.89 15.51 10.53
N ILE A 180 -9.87 16.17 11.15
CA ILE A 180 -10.09 17.61 11.01
C ILE A 180 -8.84 18.43 11.37
N PRO A 181 -8.14 18.19 12.50
CA PRO A 181 -6.93 18.95 12.84
C PRO A 181 -5.80 18.77 11.82
N ILE A 182 -5.61 17.55 11.29
CA ILE A 182 -4.56 17.24 10.33
C ILE A 182 -4.84 17.95 8.99
N LEU A 183 -6.08 17.91 8.50
CA LEU A 183 -6.48 18.62 7.30
C LEU A 183 -6.38 20.14 7.47
N ALA A 184 -6.80 20.67 8.63
CA ALA A 184 -6.70 22.10 8.93
C ALA A 184 -5.23 22.58 8.91
N GLN A 185 -4.33 21.82 9.52
CA GLN A 185 -2.89 22.13 9.50
C GLN A 185 -2.30 22.03 8.09
N GLY A 186 -2.66 21.00 7.32
CA GLY A 186 -2.22 20.85 5.93
C GLY A 186 -2.69 22.01 5.05
N LEU A 187 -3.93 22.47 5.22
CA LEU A 187 -4.48 23.62 4.50
C LEU A 187 -3.74 24.92 4.87
N GLN A 188 -3.52 25.17 6.16
CA GLN A 188 -2.80 26.34 6.65
C GLN A 188 -1.37 26.40 6.10
N ASN A 189 -0.66 25.27 6.09
CA ASN A 189 0.69 25.17 5.54
C ASN A 189 0.72 25.43 4.02
N SER A 190 -0.28 24.93 3.27
CA SER A 190 -0.41 25.17 1.83
C SER A 190 -0.72 26.63 1.48
N ILE A 191 -1.44 27.34 2.35
CA ILE A 191 -1.77 28.76 2.19
C ILE A 191 -0.56 29.62 2.58
N ALA A 192 0.16 29.25 3.64
CA ALA A 192 1.37 29.92 4.08
C ALA A 192 2.50 29.82 3.04
N SER A 193 2.71 28.64 2.45
CA SER A 193 3.71 28.46 1.40
C SER A 193 3.38 29.25 0.14
N ARG A 194 2.09 29.38 -0.22
CA ARG A 194 1.64 30.19 -1.37
C ARG A 194 1.77 31.71 -1.14
N ARG A 195 1.82 32.18 0.12
CA ARG A 195 2.02 33.59 0.49
C ARG A 195 3.48 34.04 0.51
N GLN A 196 4.44 33.12 0.59
CA GLN A 196 5.87 33.47 0.59
C GLN A 196 6.47 33.62 -0.82
N VAL A 197 5.68 33.34 -1.87
CA VAL A 197 6.12 33.40 -3.27
C VAL A 197 5.39 34.49 -4.07
N SER A 198 4.68 35.40 -3.39
CA SER A 198 4.06 36.61 -3.99
C SER A 198 4.65 37.87 -3.38
#